data_AF-A0A4R7FPP8-F1
#
_entry.id   AF-A0A4R7FPP8-F1
#
_cell.length_a   1.000
_cell.length_b   1.000
_cell.length_c   1.000
_cell.angle_alpha   90.00
_cell.angle_beta   90.00
_cell.angle_gamma   90.00
#
_symmetry.space_group_name_H-M   'P 1'
#
loop_
_entity.id
_entity.type
_entity.pdbx_description
1 polymer ?
#
loop_
_entity_poly.entity_id
_entity_poly.type
_entity_poly.pdbx_seq_one_letter_code
_entity_poly.pdbx_strand_id
1 'polypeptide(L)' 'MTPEEAQRIRAQDAAGRLDHADPEVRRVIEDANRTSVRAHVYGRDAAARGTIRWSLLVTIAATAVFIVGLALHFLLPPM' A
#
# COMPACT_ATOMS: atom_id res chain seq x y z
N MET A 1 -10.57 19.11 -1.59
CA MET A 1 -10.72 17.67 -1.31
C MET A 1 -9.46 17.15 -0.63
N THR A 2 -9.60 16.44 0.49
CA THR A 2 -8.46 15.78 1.17
C THR A 2 -8.14 14.41 0.56
N PRO A 3 -6.90 13.88 0.69
CA PRO A 3 -6.56 12.54 0.21
C PRO A 3 -7.43 11.42 0.82
N GLU A 4 -7.80 11.56 2.09
CA GLU A 4 -8.63 10.60 2.84
C GLU A 4 -10.09 10.62 2.36
N GLU A 5 -10.63 11.80 2.05
CA GLU A 5 -11.94 11.93 1.38
C GLU A 5 -11.90 11.36 -0.04
N ALA A 6 -10.84 11.64 -0.80
CA ALA A 6 -10.66 11.11 -2.15
C ALA A 6 -10.63 9.57 -2.15
N GLN A 7 -9.94 8.94 -1.19
CA GLN A 7 -9.94 7.49 -1.04
C GLN A 7 -11.32 6.93 -0.70
N ARG A 8 -12.07 7.59 0.20
CA ARG A 8 -13.45 7.18 0.54
C ARG A 8 -14.38 7.26 -0.66
N ILE A 9 -14.29 8.33 -1.46
CA ILE A 9 -15.10 8.49 -2.67
C ILE A 9 -14.77 7.37 -3.68
N ARG A 10 -13.48 7.08 -3.92
CA ARG A 10 -13.07 5.97 -4.80
C ARG A 10 -13.52 4.60 -4.30
N ALA A 11 -13.58 4.38 -2.98
CA ALA A 11 -14.09 3.14 -2.41
C ALA A 11 -15.62 2.99 -2.61
N GLN A 12 -16.37 4.10 -2.58
CA GLN A 12 -17.81 4.10 -2.89
C GLN A 12 -18.06 3.89 -4.38
N ASP A 13 -17.22 4.50 -5.23
CA ASP A 13 -17.20 4.33 -6.69
C ASP A 13 -16.95 2.87 -7.08
N ALA A 14 -15.88 2.26 -6.54
CA ALA A 14 -15.55 0.85 -6.77
C ALA A 14 -16.61 -0.12 -6.25
N ALA A 15 -17.39 0.30 -5.24
CA ALA A 15 -18.53 -0.46 -4.74
C ALA A 15 -19.81 -0.27 -5.57
N GLY A 16 -19.77 0.51 -6.65
CA GLY A 16 -20.90 0.79 -7.53
C GLY A 16 -22.01 1.60 -6.86
N ARG A 17 -21.70 2.34 -5.80
CA ARG A 17 -22.69 3.10 -5.01
C ARG A 17 -22.86 4.55 -5.46
N LEU A 18 -22.12 4.97 -6.47
CA LEU A 18 -22.19 6.32 -7.04
C LEU A 18 -22.94 6.30 -8.37
N ASP A 19 -23.81 7.30 -8.56
CA ASP A 19 -24.54 7.45 -9.81
C ASP A 19 -23.68 8.19 -10.85
N HIS A 20 -23.27 7.48 -11.89
CA HIS A 20 -22.50 8.06 -12.99
C HIS A 20 -23.36 8.81 -14.02
N ALA A 21 -24.68 8.68 -13.97
CA ALA A 21 -25.57 9.44 -14.84
C ALA A 21 -25.62 10.92 -14.42
N ASP A 22 -25.37 11.21 -13.14
CA ASP A 22 -25.27 12.57 -12.62
C ASP A 22 -23.94 13.24 -13.02
N PRO A 23 -23.97 14.35 -13.78
CA PRO A 23 -22.77 15.10 -14.17
C PRO A 23 -21.98 15.66 -12.97
N GLU A 24 -22.64 15.96 -11.86
CA GLU A 24 -22.00 16.51 -10.66
C GLU A 24 -21.22 15.43 -9.92
N VAL A 25 -21.81 14.24 -9.76
CA VAL A 25 -21.15 13.07 -9.17
C VAL A 25 -19.91 12.67 -9.98
N ARG A 26 -20.01 12.71 -11.32
CA ARG A 26 -18.85 12.45 -12.20
C ARG A 26 -17.69 13.41 -11.95
N ARG A 27 -17.96 14.71 -11.76
CA ARG A 27 -16.91 15.71 -11.46
C ARG A 27 -16.24 15.42 -10.13
N VAL A 28 -17.00 15.01 -9.11
CA VAL A 28 -16.48 14.66 -7.80
C VAL A 28 -15.59 13.40 -7.86
N ILE A 29 -15.99 12.39 -8.63
CA ILE A 29 -15.18 11.17 -8.86
C ILE A 29 -13.87 11.52 -9.57
N GLU A 30 -13.93 12.39 -10.58
CA GLU A 30 -12.74 12.78 -11.34
C GLU A 30 -11.75 13.59 -10.48
N ASP A 31 -12.25 14.50 -9.65
CA ASP A 31 -11.42 15.27 -8.72
C ASP A 31 -10.82 14.39 -7.60
N ALA A 32 -11.57 13.38 -7.13
CA ALA A 32 -11.09 12.36 -6.22
C ALA A 32 -9.99 11.49 -6.84
N ASN A 33 -10.16 11.07 -8.09
CA ASN A 33 -9.12 10.33 -8.82
C ASN A 33 -7.85 11.16 -8.96
N ARG A 34 -7.96 12.43 -9.38
CA ARG A 34 -6.81 13.34 -9.51
C ARG A 34 -6.08 13.53 -8.17
N THR A 35 -6.83 13.75 -7.09
CA THR A 35 -6.28 13.96 -5.75
C THR A 35 -5.60 12.69 -5.21
N SER A 36 -6.23 11.52 -5.40
CA SER A 36 -5.67 10.22 -5.01
C SER A 36 -4.38 9.90 -5.76
N VAL A 37 -4.34 10.09 -7.08
CA VAL A 37 -3.13 9.88 -7.89
C VAL A 37 -2.01 10.82 -7.44
N ARG A 38 -2.33 12.10 -7.19
CA ARG A 38 -1.34 13.06 -6.70
C ARG A 38 -0.81 12.67 -5.31
N ALA A 39 -1.66 12.18 -4.41
CA ALA A 39 -1.24 11.70 -3.09
C ALA A 39 -0.35 10.46 -3.18
N HIS A 40 -0.64 9.54 -4.08
CA HIS A 40 0.14 8.34 -4.34
C HIS A 40 1.51 8.68 -4.94
N VAL A 41 1.54 9.52 -5.98
CA VAL A 41 2.75 9.95 -6.69
C VAL A 41 3.67 10.78 -5.79
N TYR A 42 3.11 11.70 -4.99
CA TYR A 42 3.89 12.59 -4.13
C TYR A 42 4.03 12.09 -2.68
N GLY A 43 3.76 10.80 -2.43
CA GLY A 43 4.22 10.13 -1.21
C GLY A 43 3.50 10.50 0.08
N ARG A 44 2.17 10.63 0.05
CA ARG A 44 1.36 10.78 1.28
C ARG A 44 0.44 9.58 1.54
N ASP A 45 0.86 8.36 1.19
CA ASP A 45 0.15 7.15 1.60
C ASP A 45 0.56 6.72 3.01
N ALA A 46 -0.20 7.16 4.00
CA ALA A 46 -0.14 6.61 5.35
C ALA A 46 -0.47 5.10 5.37
N ALA A 47 -1.29 4.60 4.42
CA ALA A 47 -1.65 3.20 4.29
C ALA A 47 -0.50 2.32 3.74
N ALA A 48 0.32 2.83 2.81
CA ALA A 48 1.50 2.12 2.30
C ALA A 48 2.54 1.86 3.40
N ARG A 49 2.62 2.74 4.42
CA ARG A 49 3.55 2.55 5.55
C ARG A 49 3.24 1.31 6.39
N GLY A 50 1.98 0.87 6.47
CA GLY A 50 1.59 -0.30 7.28
C GLY A 50 2.13 -1.61 6.71
N THR A 51 1.89 -1.85 5.42
CA THR A 51 2.31 -3.08 4.73
C THR A 51 3.82 -3.13 4.49
N ILE A 52 4.45 -1.99 4.20
CA ILE A 52 5.91 -1.91 4.03
C ILE A 52 6.64 -2.28 5.33
N ARG A 53 6.14 -1.86 6.50
CA ARG A 53 6.78 -2.18 7.79
C ARG A 53 6.71 -3.68 8.10
N TRP A 54 5.58 -4.33 7.81
CA TRP A 54 5.43 -5.76 8.03
C TRP A 54 6.31 -6.57 7.07
N SER A 55 6.31 -6.19 5.78
CA SER A 55 7.18 -6.79 4.76
C SER A 55 8.67 -6.62 5.10
N LEU A 56 9.06 -5.43 5.59
CA LEU A 56 10.44 -5.17 6.03
C LEU A 56 10.83 -6.05 7.21
N LEU A 57 9.97 -6.19 8.23
CA LEU A 57 10.22 -7.05 9.38
C LEU A 57 10.37 -8.52 8.97
N VAL A 58 9.50 -9.02 8.08
CA VAL A 58 9.61 -10.38 7.54
C VAL A 58 10.90 -10.55 6.75
N THR A 59 11.27 -9.57 5.92
CA THR A 59 12.50 -9.62 5.14
C THR A 59 13.73 -9.65 6.04
N ILE A 60 13.76 -8.83 7.09
CA ILE A 60 14.84 -8.83 8.09
C ILE A 60 14.89 -10.17 8.82
N ALA A 61 13.75 -10.70 9.27
CA ALA A 61 13.69 -11.99 9.96
C ALA A 61 14.16 -13.14 9.07
N ALA A 62 13.69 -13.21 7.83
CA ALA A 62 14.11 -14.22 6.86
C ALA A 62 15.62 -14.13 6.56
N THR A 63 16.15 -12.91 6.41
CA THR A 63 17.58 -12.67 6.20
C THR A 63 18.40 -13.12 7.41
N ALA A 64 17.96 -12.82 8.63
CA ALA A 64 18.63 -13.25 9.85
C ALA A 64 18.67 -14.78 9.97
N VAL A 65 17.54 -15.46 9.73
CA VAL A 65 17.47 -16.93 9.72
C VAL A 65 18.40 -17.52 8.67
N PHE A 66 18.46 -16.94 7.47
CA PHE A 66 19.35 -17.39 6.41
C PHE A 66 20.83 -17.25 6.80
N ILE A 67 21.23 -16.09 7.36
CA ILE A 67 22.61 -15.87 7.80
C ILE A 67 23.00 -16.85 8.91
N VAL A 68 22.11 -17.07 9.89
CA VAL A 68 22.36 -18.02 10.99
C VAL A 68 22.49 -19.45 10.45
N GLY A 69 21.59 -19.88 9.56
CA GLY A 69 21.67 -21.20 8.93
C GLY A 69 22.94 -21.39 8.12
N LEU A 70 23.34 -20.35 7.37
CA LEU A 70 24.58 -20.35 6.60
C LEU A 70 25.81 -20.44 7.53
N ALA A 71 25.84 -19.64 8.60
CA ALA A 71 26.91 -19.67 9.59
C ALA A 71 27.04 -21.05 10.24
N LEU A 72 25.92 -21.66 10.65
CA LEU A 72 25.90 -23.01 11.21
C LEU A 72 26.40 -24.06 10.22
N HIS A 73 26.02 -23.96 8.94
CA HIS A 73 26.50 -24.86 7.89
C HIS A 73 28.02 -24.81 7.71
N PHE A 74 28.61 -23.61 7.79
CA PHE A 74 30.07 -23.45 7.69
C PHE A 74 30.81 -23.80 8.98
N LEU A 75 30.17 -23.66 10.15
CA LEU A 75 30.80 -23.92 11.45
C LEU A 75 30.76 -25.40 11.85
N LEU A 76 29.77 -26.16 11.37
CA LEU A 76 29.65 -27.59 11.61
C LEU A 76 30.41 -28.35 10.50
N PRO A 77 31.51 -29.05 10.82
CA PRO A 77 32.19 -29.88 9.83
C PRO A 77 31.22 -30.97 9.33
N PRO A 78 31.22 -31.29 8.03
CA PRO A 78 30.45 -32.43 7.54
C PRO A 78 31.00 -33.69 8.23
N MET A 79 30.15 -34.35 9.01
CA MET A 79 30.45 -35.67 9.57
C MET A 79 30.47 -36.72 8.46
#